data_AF-A0A3D5AYT3-F1
#
_entry.id   AF-A0A3D5AYT3-F1
#
_cell.length_a   1.000
_cell.length_b   1.000
_cell.length_c   1.000
_cell.angle_alpha   90.00
_cell.angle_beta   90.00
_cell.angle_gamma   90.00
#
_symmetry.space_group_name_H-M   'P 1'
#
loop_
_entity.id
_entity.type
_entity.pdbx_description
1 polymer ?
#
loop_
_entity_poly.entity_id
_entity_poly.type
_entity_poly.pdbx_seq_one_letter_code
_entity_poly.pdbx_strand_id
1 'polypeptide(L)' 'MKSALNPILLGLLAALTLLSGCSREEKSASVTPAVTVRHFDPNSLARGATMFAERCAQCHGPQAQGHPDWQTPSDGQFA' A
#
# COMPACT_ATOMS: atom_id res chain seq x y z
N MET A 1 35.41 29.90 24.76
CA MET A 1 34.42 30.42 23.79
C MET A 1 33.23 29.47 23.78
N LYS A 2 32.23 29.74 24.62
CA LYS A 2 31.02 28.92 24.75
C LYS A 2 29.99 29.59 23.84
N SER A 3 29.74 29.04 22.66
CA SER A 3 28.67 29.52 21.78
C SER A 3 27.36 29.38 22.54
N ALA A 4 26.86 30.47 23.11
CA ALA A 4 25.53 30.51 23.69
C ALA A 4 24.56 30.35 22.53
N LEU A 5 24.03 29.13 22.36
CA LEU A 5 23.00 28.86 21.38
C LEU A 5 21.81 29.76 21.70
N ASN A 6 21.51 30.70 20.80
CA ASN A 6 20.41 31.63 20.96
C ASN A 6 19.09 30.84 21.01
N PRO A 7 18.29 30.93 22.08
CA PRO A 7 17.05 30.17 22.19
C PRO A 7 16.07 30.50 21.05
N ILE A 8 16.17 31.71 20.48
CA ILE A 8 15.40 32.12 19.30
C ILE A 8 15.84 31.32 18.06
N LEU A 9 17.14 31.12 17.87
CA LEU A 9 17.68 30.34 16.75
C LEU A 9 17.27 28.86 16.86
N LEU A 10 17.31 28.30 18.07
CA LEU A 10 16.87 26.92 18.31
C LEU A 10 15.35 26.76 18.07
N GLY A 11 14.56 27.75 18.51
CA GLY A 11 13.11 27.78 18.27
C GLY A 11 12.75 27.88 16.78
N LEU A 12 13.46 28.71 16.02
CA LEU A 12 13.26 28.86 14.57
C LEU A 12 13.60 27.57 13.81
N LEU A 13 14.70 26.90 14.17
CA LEU A 13 15.08 25.62 13.54
C LEU A 13 14.05 24.53 13.82
N ALA A 14 13.56 24.43 15.07
CA ALA A 14 12.52 23.47 15.43
C ALA A 14 11.20 23.73 14.67
N ALA A 15 10.78 24.99 14.56
CA ALA A 15 9.59 25.35 13.80
C ALA A 15 9.71 24.97 12.30
N LEU A 16 10.88 25.18 11.70
CA LEU A 16 11.14 24.83 10.29
C LEU A 16 11.07 23.31 10.04
N THR A 17 11.58 22.52 10.99
CA THR A 17 11.50 21.04 10.90
C THR A 17 10.06 20.52 11.06
N LEU A 18 9.25 21.17 11.91
CA LEU A 18 7.83 20.80 12.08
C LEU A 18 6.99 21.16 10.85
N LEU A 19 7.27 22.28 10.18
CA LEU A 19 6.57 22.68 8.95
C LEU A 19 6.89 21.77 7.74
N SER A 20 8.02 21.06 7.74
CA SER A 20 8.33 20.06 6.69
C SER A 20 7.50 18.77 6.80
N GLY A 21 6.75 18.57 7.90
CA GLY A 21 5.92 17.38 8.10
C GLY A 21 4.58 17.39 7.36
N CYS A 22 4.14 18.53 6.81
CA CYS A 22 2.78 18.69 6.28
C CYS A 22 2.61 18.51 4.76
N SER A 23 3.65 18.16 4.01
CA SER A 23 3.51 17.84 2.57
C SER A 23 4.20 16.52 2.25
N ARG A 24 3.48 15.42 2.50
CA ARG A 24 3.65 14.26 1.63
C ARG A 24 2.87 14.58 0.36
N GLU A 25 3.60 14.94 -0.69
CA GLU A 25 3.06 14.98 -2.05
C GLU A 25 2.68 13.55 -2.43
N GLU A 26 1.48 13.15 -2.03
CA GLU A 26 0.78 12.01 -2.59
C GLU A 26 0.65 12.35 -4.08
N LYS A 27 1.55 11.81 -4.90
CA LYS A 27 1.42 11.77 -6.36
C LYS A 27 0.18 10.94 -6.67
N SER A 28 -0.97 11.58 -6.50
CA SER A 28 -2.28 11.04 -6.81
C SER A 28 -2.29 10.90 -8.31
N ALA A 29 -2.05 9.67 -8.76
CA ALA A 29 -2.02 9.33 -10.16
C ALA A 29 -3.37 9.73 -10.76
N SER A 30 -3.33 10.69 -11.67
CA SER A 30 -4.47 11.18 -12.43
C SER A 30 -5.17 10.00 -13.11
N VAL A 31 -6.43 9.76 -12.75
CA VAL A 31 -7.28 8.76 -13.37
C VAL A 31 -7.72 9.30 -14.73
N THR A 32 -6.86 9.12 -15.72
CA THR A 32 -7.24 9.12 -17.13
C THR A 32 -7.43 7.67 -17.56
N PRO A 33 -8.48 7.33 -18.35
CA PRO A 33 -8.63 5.98 -18.89
C PRO A 33 -7.64 5.81 -20.05
N ALA A 34 -6.35 5.87 -19.75
CA ALA A 34 -5.31 5.39 -20.64
C ALA A 34 -5.30 3.86 -20.52
N VAL A 35 -5.33 3.17 -21.65
CA VAL A 35 -5.01 1.73 -21.72
C VAL A 35 -3.61 1.56 -21.14
N THR A 36 -3.56 1.32 -19.83
CA THR A 36 -2.33 1.12 -19.11
C THR A 36 -1.91 -0.30 -19.38
N VAL A 37 -0.82 -0.47 -20.12
CA VAL A 37 -0.08 -1.73 -20.09
C VAL A 37 0.37 -1.91 -18.65
N ARG A 38 -0.27 -2.84 -17.94
CA ARG A 38 0.10 -3.19 -16.58
C ARG A 38 1.44 -3.90 -16.65
N HIS A 39 2.52 -3.24 -16.23
CA HIS A 39 3.79 -3.90 -16.00
C HIS A 39 3.71 -4.63 -14.66
N PHE A 40 3.71 -5.96 -14.71
CA PHE A 40 3.70 -6.78 -13.51
C PHE A 40 5.13 -7.08 -13.08
N ASP A 41 5.57 -6.43 -12.00
CA ASP A 41 6.82 -6.76 -11.33
C ASP A 41 6.74 -8.19 -10.73
N PRO A 42 7.72 -9.08 -11.00
CA PRO A 42 7.68 -10.47 -10.51
C PRO A 42 7.58 -10.59 -8.99
N ASN A 43 8.24 -9.70 -8.24
CA ASN A 43 8.14 -9.73 -6.78
C ASN A 43 6.73 -9.37 -6.31
N SER A 44 6.07 -8.46 -7.02
CA SER A 44 4.68 -8.08 -6.75
C SER A 44 3.71 -9.21 -7.06
N LEU A 45 3.96 -9.99 -8.11
CA LEU A 45 3.21 -11.21 -8.40
C LEU A 45 3.39 -12.26 -7.29
N ALA A 46 4.63 -12.49 -6.84
CA ALA A 46 4.91 -13.45 -5.78
C ALA A 46 4.21 -13.08 -4.46
N ARG A 47 4.28 -11.80 -4.05
CA ARG A 47 3.54 -11.32 -2.87
C ARG A 47 2.03 -11.47 -3.04
N GLY A 48 1.51 -11.17 -4.23
CA GLY A 48 0.09 -11.34 -4.56
C GLY A 48 -0.37 -12.80 -4.44
N ALA A 49 0.44 -13.75 -4.90
CA ALA A 49 0.16 -15.18 -4.80
C ALA A 49 0.06 -15.63 -3.34
N THR A 50 0.99 -15.22 -2.47
CA THR A 50 0.92 -15.51 -1.02
C THR A 50 -0.35 -14.95 -0.40
N MET A 51 -0.66 -13.67 -0.64
CA MET A 51 -1.88 -13.07 -0.10
C MET A 51 -3.16 -13.76 -0.60
N PHE A 52 -3.20 -14.13 -1.88
CA PHE A 52 -4.34 -14.82 -2.45
C PHE A 52 -4.60 -16.15 -1.74
N ALA A 53 -3.55 -16.95 -1.52
CA ALA A 53 -3.65 -18.22 -0.81
C ALA A 53 -4.12 -18.05 0.64
N GLU A 54 -3.64 -17.02 1.33
CA GLU A 54 -3.98 -16.77 2.75
C GLU A 54 -5.38 -16.18 2.97
N ARG A 55 -5.93 -15.43 2.01
CA ARG A 55 -7.10 -14.56 2.24
C ARG A 55 -8.24 -14.76 1.25
N CYS A 56 -7.93 -15.08 0.00
CA CYS A 56 -8.89 -15.03 -1.09
C CYS A 56 -9.36 -16.43 -1.48
N ALA A 57 -8.48 -17.42 -1.40
CA ALA A 57 -8.74 -18.79 -1.81
C ALA A 57 -9.89 -19.45 -1.01
N GLN A 58 -10.18 -18.97 0.20
CA GLN A 58 -11.33 -19.43 0.99
C GLN A 58 -12.69 -19.22 0.29
N CYS A 59 -12.82 -18.20 -0.57
CA CYS A 59 -14.07 -17.93 -1.32
C CYS A 59 -13.90 -18.12 -2.83
N HIS A 60 -12.69 -17.90 -3.36
CA HIS A 60 -12.41 -17.97 -4.79
C HIS A 60 -11.75 -19.28 -5.24
N GLY A 61 -11.43 -20.18 -4.32
CA GLY A 61 -10.74 -21.43 -4.59
C GLY A 61 -9.23 -21.30 -4.78
N PRO A 62 -8.47 -22.39 -4.60
CA PRO A 62 -7.01 -22.39 -4.65
C PRO A 62 -6.43 -22.08 -6.04
N GLN A 63 -7.21 -22.25 -7.11
CA GLN A 63 -6.85 -21.95 -8.49
C GLN A 63 -7.62 -20.75 -9.04
N ALA A 64 -8.27 -19.95 -8.18
CA ALA A 64 -9.15 -18.85 -8.59
C ALA A 64 -10.31 -19.28 -9.51
N GLN A 65 -10.75 -20.54 -9.40
CA GLN A 65 -11.84 -21.10 -10.21
C GLN A 65 -13.22 -20.51 -9.88
N GLY A 66 -13.33 -19.84 -8.73
CA GLY A 66 -14.61 -19.38 -8.20
C GLY A 66 -15.34 -20.50 -7.44
N HIS A 67 -16.26 -20.12 -6.58
CA HIS A 67 -17.18 -21.03 -5.90
C HIS A 67 -18.61 -20.65 -6.29
N PRO A 68 -19.50 -21.60 -6.65
CA PRO A 68 -20.88 -21.31 -7.03
C PRO A 68 -21.62 -20.49 -5.97
N ASP A 69 -21.29 -20.72 -4.70
CA ASP A 69 -21.71 -19.90 -3.56
C ASP A 69 -20.52 -19.10 -3.02
N TRP A 70 -20.09 -18.05 -3.74
CA TRP A 70 -18.95 -17.20 -3.33
C TRP A 70 -19.23 -16.35 -2.09
N GLN A 71 -20.51 -16.23 -1.70
CA GLN A 71 -20.94 -15.43 -0.55
C GLN A 71 -20.62 -16.12 0.78
N THR A 72 -20.52 -17.45 0.76
CA THR A 72 -20.13 -18.26 1.91
C THR A 72 -18.71 -18.77 1.73
N PRO A 73 -17.82 -18.72 2.73
CA PRO A 73 -16.51 -19.38 2.67
C PRO A 73 -16.66 -20.88 2.39
N SER A 74 -15.85 -21.42 1.49
CA SER A 74 -15.82 -22.84 1.16
C SER A 74 -15.36 -23.69 2.37
N ASP A 75 -15.95 -24.87 2.50
CA ASP A 75 -15.54 -25.93 3.43
C ASP A 75 -14.37 -26.79 2.90
N GLY A 76 -13.76 -26.36 1.79
CA GLY A 76 -12.70 -27.09 1.07
C GLY A 76 -13.19 -27.73 -0.23
N GLN A 77 -14.50 -27.71 -0.49
CA GLN A 77 -15.07 -28.13 -1.75
C GLN A 77 -15.05 -26.96 -2.75
N PHE A 78 -14.43 -27.17 -3.90
CA PHE A 78 -14.39 -26.21 -4.99
C PHE A 78 -14.86 -26.96 -6.25
N ALA A 79 -16.13 -26.76 -6.60
CA ALA A 79 -16.79 -27.42 -7.73
C ALA A 79 -16.44 -26.74 -9.06
#